data_AF-A0A7J5Q3E3-F1
#
_entry.id   AF-A0A7J5Q3E3-F1
#
_cell.length_a   1.000
_cell.length_b   1.000
_cell.length_c   1.000
_cell.angle_alpha   90.00
_cell.angle_beta   90.00
_cell.angle_gamma   90.00
#
_symmetry.space_group_name_H-M   'P 1'
#
loop_
_entity.id
_entity.type
_entity.pdbx_description
1 polymer ?
#
loop_
_entity_poly.entity_id
_entity_poly.type
_entity_poly.pdbx_seq_one_letter_code
_entity_poly.pdbx_strand_id
1 'polypeptide(L)'
;IENIFYRFQSQVLKKRFGFTGQNITAKRDTSRPNLEFINANIDSLPTLEELKEQYAAAREQWNSMKHPATGISRIEMYNTSVNEATDAVSVSDMVEMFWYTTEKPSLFTANGIEITVQGKKYPYEVFSAPGEPDLEWRRRNTYKKFYVQYDPYDMSSVRLLYKDKGGAMRFECVASFPLMIHRAQQEQTEAEKRFIRAQQEAVINERINRQVVAKDIEYEHGVAPEQNGLRTPDLKGLGKEAQRQIDRRTRKYSQPARPSIGRDMKVISNVTWDSFEKKEVSIRKVVGKL
;
A
#
# COMPACT_ATOMS: atom_id res chain seq x y z
N ILE A 1 -18.78 25.13 32.51
CA ILE A 1 -17.42 24.84 31.99
C ILE A 1 -16.40 25.88 32.50
N GLU A 2 -16.63 27.18 32.33
CA GLU A 2 -15.67 28.25 32.74
C GLU A 2 -15.23 28.21 34.21
N ASN A 3 -16.13 27.89 35.14
CA ASN A 3 -15.81 27.81 36.57
C ASN A 3 -14.78 26.70 36.89
N ILE A 4 -14.75 25.62 36.10
CA ILE A 4 -13.76 24.53 36.26
C ILE A 4 -12.37 25.05 35.91
N PHE A 5 -12.25 25.75 34.78
CA PHE A 5 -10.98 26.35 34.35
C PHE A 5 -10.48 27.42 35.33
N TYR A 6 -11.38 28.25 35.85
CA TYR A 6 -11.05 29.24 36.88
C TYR A 6 -10.49 28.58 38.14
N ARG A 7 -11.13 27.52 38.64
CA ARG A 7 -10.67 26.80 39.85
C ARG A 7 -9.35 26.09 39.61
N PHE A 8 -9.15 25.47 38.45
CA PHE A 8 -7.88 24.82 38.11
C PHE A 8 -6.73 25.83 38.05
N GLN A 9 -6.94 26.97 37.37
CA GLN A 9 -5.95 28.05 37.31
C GLN A 9 -5.62 28.61 38.69
N SER A 10 -6.64 28.94 39.49
CA SER A 10 -6.47 29.59 40.79
C SER A 10 -5.89 28.67 41.88
N GLN A 11 -6.24 27.37 41.88
CA GLN A 11 -5.86 26.43 42.94
C GLN A 11 -4.56 25.69 42.66
N VAL A 12 -4.25 25.45 41.37
CA VAL A 12 -3.10 24.64 40.95
C VAL A 12 -2.09 25.48 40.18
N LEU A 13 -2.48 26.06 39.04
CA LEU A 13 -1.51 26.72 38.14
C LEU A 13 -0.91 27.99 38.73
N LYS A 14 -1.67 28.77 39.51
CA LYS A 14 -1.21 30.02 40.16
C LYS A 14 -0.02 29.82 41.11
N LYS A 15 0.21 28.60 41.60
CA LYS A 15 1.34 28.28 42.50
C LYS A 15 2.68 28.25 41.76
N ARG A 16 2.68 28.31 40.42
CA ARG A 16 3.89 28.24 39.60
C ARG A 16 4.45 29.63 39.33
N PHE A 17 5.77 29.76 39.38
CA PHE A 17 6.46 31.04 39.17
C PHE A 17 6.26 31.57 37.74
N GLY A 18 6.14 30.69 36.74
CA GLY A 18 5.88 31.05 35.34
C GLY A 18 4.40 31.29 35.02
N PHE A 19 3.51 31.34 36.01
CA PHE A 19 2.08 31.58 35.76
C PHE A 19 1.81 33.05 35.50
N THR A 20 1.38 33.36 34.27
CA THR A 20 1.20 34.73 33.78
C THR A 20 -0.17 35.33 34.09
N GLY A 21 -1.06 34.61 34.76
CA GLY A 21 -2.36 35.13 35.18
C GLY A 21 -3.55 34.63 34.34
N GLN A 22 -4.65 35.39 34.38
CA GLN A 22 -5.88 35.08 33.66
C GLN A 22 -5.93 35.81 32.31
N ASN A 23 -7.04 35.65 31.58
CA ASN A 23 -7.27 36.22 30.26
C ASN A 23 -6.88 37.71 30.17
N ILE A 24 -6.40 38.16 28.99
CA ILE A 24 -5.85 39.52 28.76
C ILE A 24 -6.81 40.65 29.19
N THR A 25 -8.12 40.39 29.24
CA THR A 25 -9.18 41.33 29.62
C THR A 25 -9.49 41.40 31.12
N ALA A 26 -8.82 40.60 31.97
CA ALA A 26 -9.09 40.54 33.40
C ALA A 26 -8.62 41.81 34.13
N LYS A 27 -9.53 42.47 34.86
CA LYS A 27 -9.32 43.80 35.48
C LYS A 27 -8.58 43.80 36.84
N ARG A 28 -8.21 42.65 37.40
CA ARG A 28 -7.54 42.58 38.72
C ARG A 28 -6.02 42.64 38.55
N ASP A 29 -5.32 43.38 39.41
CA ASP A 29 -3.85 43.53 39.33
C ASP A 29 -3.10 42.19 39.46
N THR A 30 -3.65 41.25 40.24
CA THR A 30 -3.13 39.87 40.36
C THR A 30 -3.34 38.99 39.12
N SER A 31 -4.02 39.51 38.09
CA SER A 31 -4.30 38.79 36.85
C SER A 31 -3.35 39.16 35.71
N ARG A 32 -2.50 40.18 35.90
CA ARG A 32 -1.53 40.61 34.89
C ARG A 32 -0.20 39.87 35.09
N PRO A 33 0.49 39.48 34.00
CA PRO A 33 1.82 38.88 34.09
C PRO A 33 2.81 39.87 34.70
N ASN A 34 3.65 39.41 35.63
CA ASN A 34 4.78 40.21 36.10
C ASN A 34 5.92 40.16 35.06
N LEU A 35 5.84 41.05 34.08
CA LEU A 35 6.78 41.09 32.95
C LEU A 35 8.22 41.40 33.40
N GLU A 36 8.42 42.22 34.43
CA GLU A 36 9.76 42.53 34.96
C GLU A 36 10.42 41.28 35.56
N PHE A 37 9.67 40.49 36.33
CA PHE A 37 10.16 39.23 36.89
C PHE A 37 10.44 38.18 35.81
N ILE A 38 9.57 38.07 34.80
CA ILE A 38 9.76 37.13 33.69
C ILE A 38 10.99 37.53 32.87
N ASN A 39 11.13 38.82 32.53
CA ASN A 39 12.26 39.32 31.76
C ASN A 39 13.59 39.15 32.50
N ALA A 40 13.59 39.27 33.83
CA ALA A 40 14.78 39.05 34.65
C ALA A 40 15.16 37.55 34.76
N ASN A 41 14.25 36.62 34.45
CA ASN A 41 14.44 35.17 34.63
C ASN A 41 14.14 34.38 33.34
N ILE A 42 14.31 35.00 32.16
CA ILE A 42 14.05 34.37 30.86
C ILE A 42 14.81 33.04 30.74
N ASP A 43 16.07 33.04 31.18
CA ASP A 43 16.96 31.87 31.11
C ASP A 43 16.53 30.72 32.04
N SER A 44 15.62 30.99 32.99
CA SER A 44 15.06 29.99 33.92
C SER A 44 13.66 29.52 33.53
N LEU A 45 13.14 29.95 32.37
CA LEU A 45 11.87 29.46 31.86
C LEU A 45 12.00 28.00 31.42
N PRO A 46 10.98 27.16 31.70
CA PRO A 46 11.02 25.76 31.29
C PRO A 46 11.02 25.64 29.76
N THR A 47 11.76 24.66 29.27
CA THR A 47 11.66 24.21 27.87
C THR A 47 10.25 23.69 27.57
N LEU A 48 9.93 23.50 26.28
CA LEU A 48 8.62 22.97 25.88
C LEU A 48 8.32 21.60 26.50
N GLU A 49 9.33 20.73 26.61
CA GLU A 49 9.18 19.39 27.19
C GLU A 49 8.94 19.46 28.69
N GLU A 50 9.74 20.23 29.41
CA GLU A 50 9.54 20.46 30.85
C GLU A 50 8.20 21.12 31.14
N LEU A 51 7.74 22.06 30.30
CA LEU A 51 6.44 22.69 30.45
C LEU A 51 5.30 21.67 30.27
N LYS A 52 5.42 20.74 29.31
CA LYS A 52 4.45 19.66 29.10
C LYS A 52 4.40 18.72 30.31
N GLU A 53 5.54 18.33 30.85
CA GLU A 53 5.65 17.48 32.04
C GLU A 53 5.05 18.17 33.26
N GLN A 54 5.44 19.43 33.50
CA GLN A 54 4.85 20.25 34.54
C GLN A 54 3.33 20.32 34.34
N TYR A 55 2.83 20.63 33.15
CA TYR A 55 1.38 20.71 32.92
C TYR A 55 0.66 19.37 33.15
N ALA A 56 1.28 18.24 32.79
CA ALA A 56 0.77 16.91 33.10
C ALA A 56 0.64 16.69 34.62
N ALA A 57 1.67 17.03 35.40
CA ALA A 57 1.63 16.94 36.86
C ALA A 57 0.55 17.85 37.49
N ALA A 58 0.31 19.04 36.92
CA ALA A 58 -0.79 19.90 37.37
C ALA A 58 -2.16 19.24 37.14
N ARG A 59 -2.36 18.60 35.98
CA ARG A 59 -3.62 17.89 35.69
C ARG A 59 -3.82 16.71 36.64
N GLU A 60 -2.76 15.95 36.91
CA GLU A 60 -2.80 14.85 37.87
C GLU A 60 -3.17 15.35 39.27
N GLN A 61 -2.51 16.41 39.76
CA GLN A 61 -2.85 17.04 41.03
C GLN A 61 -4.32 17.48 41.07
N TRP A 62 -4.80 18.15 40.02
CA TRP A 62 -6.19 18.60 39.93
C TRP A 62 -7.18 17.44 39.95
N ASN A 63 -6.90 16.37 39.22
CA ASN A 63 -7.75 15.19 39.12
C ASN A 63 -7.80 14.40 40.44
N SER A 64 -6.71 14.40 41.21
CA SER A 64 -6.64 13.79 42.54
C SER A 64 -7.29 14.63 43.63
N MET A 65 -7.43 15.95 43.44
CA MET A 65 -8.14 16.81 44.40
C MET A 65 -9.62 16.45 44.52
N LYS A 66 -10.16 16.60 45.73
CA LYS A 66 -11.58 16.34 46.05
C LYS A 66 -12.52 17.26 45.26
N HIS A 67 -13.56 16.69 44.67
CA HIS A 67 -14.61 17.44 44.00
C HIS A 67 -15.48 18.18 45.04
N PRO A 68 -15.77 19.48 44.87
CA PRO A 68 -16.42 20.29 45.92
C PRO A 68 -17.83 19.83 46.32
N ALA A 69 -18.57 19.17 45.43
CA ALA A 69 -19.94 18.73 45.73
C ALA A 69 -20.01 17.31 46.30
N THR A 70 -19.07 16.43 45.92
CA THR A 70 -19.15 14.99 46.21
C THR A 70 -18.09 14.51 47.20
N GLY A 71 -17.03 15.29 47.44
CA GLY A 71 -15.99 14.99 48.43
C GLY A 71 -15.00 13.88 48.05
N ILE A 72 -15.32 13.07 47.04
CA ILE A 72 -14.42 12.08 46.40
C ILE A 72 -13.47 12.76 45.39
N SER A 73 -12.39 12.08 45.00
CA SER A 73 -11.47 12.64 43.99
C SER A 73 -12.18 12.81 42.63
N ARG A 74 -11.78 13.80 41.84
CA ARG A 74 -12.41 14.03 40.52
C ARG A 74 -12.20 12.86 39.58
N ILE A 75 -11.04 12.20 39.65
CA ILE A 75 -10.73 11.03 38.83
C ILE A 75 -11.59 9.82 39.20
N GLU A 76 -11.80 9.59 40.50
CA GLU A 76 -12.69 8.53 40.98
C GLU A 76 -14.14 8.80 40.60
N MET A 77 -14.59 10.06 40.70
CA MET A 77 -15.91 10.48 40.22
C MET A 77 -16.10 10.23 38.72
N TYR A 78 -15.07 10.47 37.90
CA TYR A 78 -15.11 10.20 36.47
C TYR A 78 -15.13 8.68 36.18
N ASN A 79 -14.24 7.91 36.81
CA ASN A 79 -14.13 6.47 36.57
C ASN A 79 -15.35 5.68 37.03
N THR A 80 -16.09 6.19 38.01
CA THR A 80 -17.35 5.59 38.49
C THR A 80 -18.57 6.09 37.72
N SER A 81 -18.43 7.14 36.91
CA SER A 81 -19.51 7.61 36.05
C SER A 81 -19.62 6.73 34.81
N VAL A 82 -20.83 6.22 34.56
CA VAL A 82 -21.16 5.47 33.35
C VAL A 82 -22.26 6.24 32.62
N ASN A 83 -22.08 6.46 31.32
CA ASN A 83 -23.14 6.98 30.47
C ASN A 83 -23.61 5.86 29.53
N GLU A 84 -24.75 5.26 29.85
CA GLU A 84 -25.33 4.15 29.08
C GLU A 84 -25.73 4.54 27.66
N ALA A 85 -25.94 5.84 27.40
CA ALA A 85 -26.28 6.36 26.08
C ALA A 85 -25.05 6.60 25.18
N THR A 86 -23.83 6.37 25.66
CA THR A 86 -22.61 6.54 24.85
C THR A 86 -22.31 5.26 24.09
N ASP A 87 -22.37 5.33 22.76
CA ASP A 87 -21.93 4.23 21.90
C ASP A 87 -20.42 3.99 22.04
N ALA A 88 -20.02 2.71 22.01
CA ALA A 88 -18.61 2.35 22.03
C ALA A 88 -17.95 2.71 20.70
N VAL A 89 -16.89 3.51 20.75
CA VAL A 89 -16.10 3.87 19.57
C VAL A 89 -15.35 2.63 19.08
N SER A 90 -15.64 2.20 17.86
CA SER A 90 -14.93 1.11 17.21
C SER A 90 -13.61 1.57 16.57
N VAL A 91 -12.74 0.63 16.23
CA VAL A 91 -11.49 0.93 15.50
C VAL A 91 -11.78 1.58 14.14
N SER A 92 -12.86 1.18 13.48
CA SER A 92 -13.28 1.78 12.21
C SER A 92 -13.67 3.25 12.40
N ASP A 93 -14.41 3.55 13.47
CA ASP A 93 -14.80 4.92 13.80
C ASP A 93 -13.57 5.79 14.08
N MET A 94 -12.57 5.26 14.81
CA MET A 94 -11.32 5.99 15.03
C MET A 94 -10.61 6.34 13.72
N VAL A 95 -10.58 5.42 12.75
CA VAL A 95 -9.98 5.71 11.45
C VAL A 95 -10.76 6.80 10.70
N GLU A 96 -12.08 6.73 10.70
CA GLU A 96 -12.89 7.75 10.04
C GLU A 96 -12.80 9.13 10.72
N MET A 97 -12.67 9.16 12.04
CA MET A 97 -12.59 10.40 12.82
C MET A 97 -11.22 11.08 12.75
N PHE A 98 -10.13 10.30 12.75
CA PHE A 98 -8.78 10.83 12.93
C PHE A 98 -7.90 10.80 11.68
N TRP A 99 -8.18 9.94 10.70
CA TRP A 99 -7.33 9.84 9.53
C TRP A 99 -7.67 10.90 8.49
N TYR A 100 -6.62 11.44 7.87
CA TYR A 100 -6.75 12.43 6.80
C TYR A 100 -6.84 11.73 5.46
N THR A 101 -7.65 12.28 4.55
CA THR A 101 -7.72 11.81 3.16
C THR A 101 -7.05 12.84 2.26
N THR A 102 -6.27 12.38 1.27
CA THR A 102 -5.66 13.27 0.29
C THR A 102 -6.73 14.00 -0.53
N GLU A 103 -6.50 15.28 -0.85
CA GLU A 103 -7.46 16.06 -1.68
C GLU A 103 -7.52 15.58 -3.13
N LYS A 104 -6.37 15.13 -3.65
CA LYS A 104 -6.22 14.64 -5.02
C LYS A 104 -5.87 13.16 -4.98
N PRO A 105 -6.39 12.36 -5.93
CA PRO A 105 -6.04 10.96 -6.01
C PRO A 105 -4.65 10.78 -6.65
N SER A 106 -3.88 9.83 -6.15
CA SER A 106 -2.58 9.43 -6.67
C SER A 106 -2.71 8.25 -7.64
N LEU A 107 -1.85 8.20 -8.66
CA LEU A 107 -1.81 7.11 -9.62
C LEU A 107 -1.06 5.92 -9.03
N PHE A 108 -1.66 4.73 -9.09
CA PHE A 108 -0.97 3.49 -8.78
C PHE A 108 -0.14 3.04 -10.00
N THR A 109 1.16 2.87 -9.81
CA THR A 109 2.13 2.55 -10.86
C THR A 109 2.79 1.18 -10.62
N ALA A 110 3.74 0.80 -11.48
CA ALA A 110 4.54 -0.42 -11.28
C ALA A 110 5.38 -0.38 -9.99
N ASN A 111 5.68 0.81 -9.46
CA ASN A 111 6.44 1.01 -8.22
C ASN A 111 5.52 1.23 -7.00
N GLY A 112 4.24 0.91 -7.13
CA GLY A 112 3.23 1.21 -6.11
C GLY A 112 2.63 2.60 -6.28
N ILE A 113 2.16 3.17 -5.17
CA ILE A 113 1.52 4.49 -5.10
C ILE A 113 2.35 5.42 -4.20
N GLU A 114 2.59 6.64 -4.67
CA GLU A 114 3.30 7.67 -3.92
C GLU A 114 2.33 8.79 -3.53
N ILE A 115 2.40 9.23 -2.27
CA ILE A 115 1.72 10.44 -1.80
C ILE A 115 2.73 11.45 -1.26
N THR A 116 2.34 12.71 -1.27
CA THR A 116 3.14 13.80 -0.71
C THR A 116 2.38 14.41 0.46
N VAL A 117 2.96 14.36 1.66
CA VAL A 117 2.41 14.95 2.88
C VAL A 117 3.45 15.90 3.45
N GLN A 118 3.08 17.17 3.64
CA GLN A 118 3.98 18.22 4.15
C GLN A 118 5.33 18.32 3.41
N GLY A 119 5.32 18.14 2.08
CA GLY A 119 6.52 18.17 1.24
C GLY A 119 7.38 16.91 1.28
N LYS A 120 7.04 15.91 2.10
CA LYS A 120 7.70 14.60 2.13
C LYS A 120 6.94 13.59 1.28
N LYS A 121 7.68 12.78 0.52
CA LYS A 121 7.13 11.73 -0.34
C LYS A 121 7.13 10.40 0.40
N TYR A 122 6.02 9.69 0.32
CA TYR A 122 5.83 8.39 0.95
C TYR A 122 5.38 7.38 -0.11
N PRO A 123 6.23 6.37 -0.42
CA PRO A 123 5.86 5.29 -1.31
C PRO A 123 5.12 4.19 -0.54
N TYR A 124 4.12 3.60 -1.17
CA TYR A 124 3.32 2.51 -0.63
C TYR A 124 3.09 1.42 -1.67
N GLU A 125 2.96 0.19 -1.18
CA GLU A 125 2.73 -1.01 -1.97
C GLU A 125 1.61 -1.86 -1.33
N VAL A 126 0.90 -2.63 -2.16
CA VAL A 126 -0.18 -3.51 -1.70
C VAL A 126 0.35 -4.94 -1.56
N PHE A 127 0.09 -5.54 -0.41
CA PHE A 127 0.57 -6.85 -0.03
C PHE A 127 -0.60 -7.82 0.19
N SER A 128 -0.44 -9.05 -0.28
CA SER A 128 -1.41 -10.13 -0.06
C SER A 128 -1.18 -10.83 1.28
N ALA A 129 0.10 -10.93 1.66
CA ALA A 129 0.57 -11.40 2.96
C ALA A 129 1.78 -10.55 3.38
N PRO A 130 2.19 -10.57 4.66
CA PRO A 130 3.34 -9.80 5.13
C PRO A 130 4.60 -10.09 4.29
N GLY A 131 5.08 -9.09 3.55
CA GLY A 131 6.26 -9.21 2.69
C GLY A 131 6.02 -9.86 1.32
N GLU A 132 4.77 -10.15 0.94
CA GLU A 132 4.43 -10.71 -0.36
C GLU A 132 3.54 -9.76 -1.17
N PRO A 133 4.10 -9.05 -2.17
CA PRO A 133 3.34 -8.12 -2.98
C PRO A 133 2.16 -8.79 -3.68
N ASP A 134 0.99 -8.15 -3.65
CA ASP A 134 -0.20 -8.69 -4.31
C ASP A 134 -0.13 -8.45 -5.84
N LEU A 135 0.31 -9.46 -6.57
CA LEU A 135 0.42 -9.41 -8.03
C LEU A 135 -0.96 -9.37 -8.72
N GLU A 136 -1.96 -10.05 -8.18
CA GLU A 136 -3.30 -10.10 -8.78
C GLU A 136 -4.04 -8.78 -8.63
N TRP A 137 -3.92 -8.16 -7.46
CA TRP A 137 -4.44 -6.83 -7.20
C TRP A 137 -3.72 -5.81 -8.07
N ARG A 138 -2.38 -5.86 -8.11
CA ARG A 138 -1.58 -4.98 -8.99
C ARG A 138 -2.01 -5.11 -10.44
N ARG A 139 -2.22 -6.33 -10.95
CA ARG A 139 -2.69 -6.55 -12.33
C ARG A 139 -3.99 -5.82 -12.64
N ARG A 140 -4.95 -5.81 -11.70
CA ARG A 140 -6.27 -5.20 -11.87
C ARG A 140 -6.28 -3.69 -11.64
N ASN A 141 -5.33 -3.17 -10.87
CA ASN A 141 -5.36 -1.80 -10.35
C ASN A 141 -4.20 -0.91 -10.80
N THR A 142 -3.23 -1.45 -11.57
CA THR A 142 -2.20 -0.64 -12.22
C THR A 142 -2.85 0.42 -13.14
N TYR A 143 -2.37 1.65 -13.04
CA TYR A 143 -2.89 2.85 -13.73
C TYR A 143 -4.25 3.36 -13.25
N LYS A 144 -4.82 2.79 -12.18
CA LYS A 144 -5.96 3.41 -11.50
C LYS A 144 -5.50 4.49 -10.54
N LYS A 145 -6.39 5.44 -10.26
CA LYS A 145 -6.17 6.54 -9.32
C LYS A 145 -6.91 6.26 -8.03
N PHE A 146 -6.24 6.45 -6.89
CA PHE A 146 -6.80 6.24 -5.57
C PHE A 146 -6.60 7.47 -4.69
N TYR A 147 -7.62 7.78 -3.91
CA TYR A 147 -7.48 8.64 -2.74
C TYR A 147 -6.79 7.84 -1.65
N VAL A 148 -5.95 8.50 -0.86
CA VAL A 148 -5.21 7.81 0.21
C VAL A 148 -5.63 8.40 1.54
N GLN A 149 -6.10 7.54 2.43
CA GLN A 149 -6.40 7.89 3.81
C GLN A 149 -5.28 7.38 4.72
N TYR A 150 -4.77 8.25 5.58
CA TYR A 150 -3.57 7.99 6.39
C TYR A 150 -3.69 8.61 7.79
N ASP A 151 -3.01 8.01 8.76
CA ASP A 151 -2.83 8.58 10.09
C ASP A 151 -1.69 9.62 10.05
N PRO A 152 -1.91 10.88 10.47
CA PRO A 152 -0.86 11.91 10.46
C PRO A 152 0.26 11.63 11.48
N TYR A 153 0.01 10.77 12.47
CA TYR A 153 0.98 10.35 13.48
C TYR A 153 1.63 9.00 13.13
N ASP A 154 0.99 8.19 12.28
CA ASP A 154 1.54 6.91 11.82
C ASP A 154 1.38 6.69 10.31
N MET A 155 2.47 6.87 9.57
CA MET A 155 2.53 6.69 8.13
C MET A 155 2.81 5.24 7.70
N SER A 156 2.87 4.28 8.63
CA SER A 156 3.25 2.87 8.37
C SER A 156 2.30 2.14 7.42
N SER A 157 1.02 2.50 7.48
CA SER A 157 -0.03 1.92 6.65
C SER A 157 -1.04 2.98 6.24
N VAL A 158 -1.63 2.78 5.08
CA VAL A 158 -2.61 3.69 4.49
C VAL A 158 -3.74 2.90 3.87
N ARG A 159 -4.93 3.51 3.80
CA ARG A 159 -6.07 2.95 3.09
C ARG A 159 -6.16 3.56 1.70
N LEU A 160 -6.33 2.72 0.70
CA LEU A 160 -6.64 3.14 -0.66
C LEU A 160 -8.14 3.21 -0.84
N LEU A 161 -8.63 4.34 -1.34
CA LEU A 161 -10.03 4.58 -1.60
C LEU A 161 -10.26 4.99 -3.05
N TYR A 162 -11.44 4.66 -3.56
CA TYR A 162 -11.94 5.21 -4.83
C TYR A 162 -13.25 5.95 -4.60
N LYS A 163 -13.53 6.92 -5.47
CA LYS A 163 -14.78 7.67 -5.44
C LYS A 163 -15.80 6.97 -6.33
N ASP A 164 -16.94 6.58 -5.77
CA ASP A 164 -18.03 5.96 -6.53
C ASP A 164 -18.78 7.00 -7.40
N LYS A 165 -19.73 6.53 -8.23
CA LYS A 165 -20.54 7.41 -9.08
C LYS A 165 -21.43 8.38 -8.29
N GLY A 166 -21.77 8.04 -7.05
CA GLY A 166 -22.51 8.90 -6.12
C GLY A 166 -21.62 9.91 -5.38
N GLY A 167 -20.31 9.84 -5.58
CA GLY A 167 -19.34 10.72 -4.96
C GLY A 167 -18.88 10.28 -3.56
N ALA A 168 -19.35 9.13 -3.07
CA ALA A 168 -18.91 8.59 -1.79
C ALA A 168 -17.54 7.90 -1.94
N MET A 169 -16.69 8.05 -0.92
CA MET A 169 -15.41 7.33 -0.88
C MET A 169 -15.66 5.89 -0.44
N ARG A 170 -15.09 4.95 -1.19
CA ARG A 170 -15.17 3.51 -0.93
C ARG A 170 -13.79 2.97 -0.67
N PHE A 171 -13.69 2.18 0.39
CA PHE A 171 -12.47 1.45 0.72
C PHE A 171 -12.18 0.36 -0.33
N GLU A 172 -10.93 0.30 -0.79
CA GLU A 172 -10.44 -0.74 -1.71
C GLU A 172 -9.56 -1.75 -0.95
N CYS A 173 -8.46 -1.27 -0.35
CA CYS A 173 -7.49 -2.12 0.36
C CYS A 173 -6.57 -1.31 1.27
N VAL A 174 -5.75 -2.00 2.05
CA VAL A 174 -4.66 -1.41 2.83
C VAL A 174 -3.35 -1.52 2.04
N ALA A 175 -2.54 -0.47 2.08
CA ALA A 175 -1.18 -0.46 1.55
C ALA A 175 -0.18 -0.11 2.67
N SER A 176 1.04 -0.58 2.56
CA SER A 176 2.12 -0.32 3.53
C SER A 176 3.42 0.00 2.80
N PHE A 177 4.47 0.38 3.55
CA PHE A 177 5.74 0.71 2.93
C PHE A 177 6.27 -0.44 2.06
N PRO A 178 6.89 -0.12 0.89
CA PRO A 178 7.50 -1.12 0.05
C PRO A 178 8.61 -1.85 0.80
N LEU A 179 8.86 -3.09 0.40
CA LEU A 179 9.97 -3.87 0.95
C LEU A 179 11.29 -3.16 0.70
N MET A 180 12.02 -2.88 1.78
CA MET A 180 13.38 -2.39 1.67
C MET A 180 14.31 -3.55 1.35
N ILE A 181 14.90 -3.49 0.15
CA ILE A 181 15.88 -4.46 -0.32
C ILE A 181 17.19 -3.71 -0.57
N HIS A 182 18.30 -4.30 -0.15
CA HIS A 182 19.62 -3.72 -0.40
C HIS A 182 19.85 -3.54 -1.91
N ARG A 183 20.20 -2.30 -2.29
CA ARG A 183 20.46 -1.95 -3.69
C ARG A 183 21.74 -2.62 -4.19
N ALA A 184 22.77 -2.71 -3.34
CA ALA A 184 24.02 -3.36 -3.69
C ALA A 184 23.87 -4.88 -3.63
N GLN A 185 24.12 -5.57 -4.75
CA GLN A 185 23.99 -7.02 -4.84
C GLN A 185 24.91 -7.79 -3.86
N GLN A 186 26.03 -7.18 -3.47
CA GLN A 186 26.98 -7.76 -2.51
C GLN A 186 26.42 -7.77 -1.09
N GLU A 187 25.60 -6.78 -0.73
CA GLU A 187 24.98 -6.63 0.59
C GLU A 187 23.66 -7.40 0.71
N GLN A 188 23.10 -7.85 -0.43
CA GLN A 188 21.87 -8.64 -0.43
C GLN A 188 22.05 -9.98 0.27
N THR A 189 21.20 -10.19 1.27
CA THR A 189 21.03 -11.45 1.98
C THR A 189 20.52 -12.54 1.05
N GLU A 190 20.68 -13.81 1.44
CA GLU A 190 20.12 -14.92 0.67
C GLU A 190 18.60 -14.85 0.56
N ALA A 191 17.91 -14.38 1.60
CA ALA A 191 16.46 -14.21 1.60
C ALA A 191 16.02 -13.19 0.55
N GLU A 192 16.69 -12.02 0.48
CA GLU A 192 16.42 -11.01 -0.54
C GLU A 192 16.69 -11.54 -1.96
N LYS A 193 17.78 -12.29 -2.16
CA LYS A 193 18.09 -12.89 -3.47
C LYS A 193 17.02 -13.89 -3.92
N ARG A 194 16.55 -14.76 -3.01
CA ARG A 194 15.46 -15.70 -3.28
C ARG A 194 14.16 -14.97 -3.59
N PHE A 195 13.84 -13.93 -2.81
CA PHE A 195 12.67 -13.08 -3.03
C PHE A 195 12.71 -12.40 -4.41
N ILE A 196 13.83 -11.75 -4.77
CA ILE A 196 14.00 -11.10 -6.07
C ILE A 196 13.80 -12.09 -7.21
N ARG A 197 14.39 -13.30 -7.12
CA ARG A 197 14.23 -14.34 -8.15
C ARG A 197 12.77 -14.77 -8.28
N ALA A 198 12.09 -15.05 -7.16
CA ALA A 198 10.68 -15.43 -7.17
C ALA A 198 9.80 -14.34 -7.80
N GLN A 199 10.05 -13.07 -7.47
CA GLN A 199 9.34 -11.94 -8.06
C GLN A 199 9.61 -11.79 -9.57
N GLN A 200 10.86 -11.97 -10.02
CA GLN A 200 11.21 -11.94 -11.45
C GLN A 200 10.50 -13.05 -12.22
N GLU A 201 10.50 -14.27 -11.70
CA GLU A 201 9.79 -15.40 -12.29
C GLU A 201 8.27 -15.16 -12.34
N ALA A 202 7.69 -14.61 -11.27
CA ALA A 202 6.27 -14.29 -11.22
C ALA A 202 5.87 -13.21 -12.25
N VAL A 203 6.68 -12.16 -12.41
CA VAL A 203 6.47 -11.12 -13.45
C VAL A 203 6.58 -11.71 -14.86
N ILE A 204 7.54 -12.61 -15.11
CA ILE A 204 7.66 -13.32 -16.40
C ILE A 204 6.41 -14.16 -16.66
N ASN A 205 5.99 -14.96 -15.68
CA ASN A 205 4.79 -15.79 -15.78
C ASN A 205 3.53 -14.95 -16.02
N GLU A 206 3.42 -13.78 -15.38
CA GLU A 206 2.32 -12.85 -15.60
C GLU A 206 2.29 -12.32 -17.04
N ARG A 207 3.45 -11.96 -17.61
CA ARG A 207 3.57 -11.53 -19.01
C ARG A 207 3.17 -12.64 -19.98
N ILE A 208 3.62 -13.88 -19.73
CA ILE A 208 3.23 -15.06 -20.51
C ILE A 208 1.71 -15.23 -20.48
N ASN A 209 1.11 -15.19 -19.29
CA ASN A 209 -0.34 -15.35 -19.13
C ASN A 209 -1.11 -14.23 -19.83
N ARG A 210 -0.67 -12.97 -19.74
CA ARG A 210 -1.27 -11.84 -20.48
C ARG A 210 -1.26 -12.08 -21.99
N GLN A 211 -0.16 -12.57 -22.55
CA GLN A 211 -0.06 -12.82 -23.98
C GLN A 211 -0.96 -13.95 -24.46
N VAL A 212 -1.06 -15.03 -23.68
CA VAL A 212 -1.95 -16.16 -24.00
C VAL A 212 -3.40 -15.68 -24.01
N VAL A 213 -3.84 -14.95 -22.97
CA VAL A 213 -5.20 -14.41 -22.88
C VAL A 213 -5.47 -13.38 -23.99
N ALA A 214 -4.51 -12.49 -24.28
CA ALA A 214 -4.66 -11.55 -25.38
C ALA A 214 -4.86 -12.28 -26.72
N LYS A 215 -4.11 -13.34 -26.96
CA LYS A 215 -4.27 -14.16 -28.17
C LYS A 215 -5.61 -14.89 -28.20
N ASP A 216 -6.08 -15.44 -27.09
CA ASP A 216 -7.41 -16.05 -27.02
C ASP A 216 -8.51 -15.03 -27.44
N ILE A 217 -8.44 -13.79 -26.92
CA ILE A 217 -9.36 -12.67 -27.23
C ILE A 217 -9.24 -12.24 -28.70
N GLU A 218 -8.02 -12.10 -29.21
CA GLU A 218 -7.77 -11.70 -30.59
C GLU A 218 -8.40 -12.68 -31.59
N TYR A 219 -8.31 -13.98 -31.32
CA TYR A 219 -8.92 -15.01 -32.16
C TYR A 219 -10.44 -15.02 -32.06
N GLU A 220 -11.00 -14.82 -30.86
CA GLU A 220 -12.44 -14.72 -30.62
C GLU A 220 -13.05 -13.56 -31.41
N HIS A 221 -12.36 -12.40 -31.45
CA HIS A 221 -12.82 -11.22 -32.17
C HIS A 221 -12.36 -11.14 -33.63
N GLY A 222 -11.65 -12.14 -34.15
CA GLY A 222 -11.21 -12.15 -35.56
C GLY A 222 -10.08 -11.17 -35.90
N VAL A 223 -9.44 -10.56 -34.89
CA VAL A 223 -8.41 -9.52 -35.06
C VAL A 223 -6.99 -10.09 -34.96
N ALA A 224 -6.84 -11.40 -34.78
CA ALA A 224 -5.53 -12.01 -34.65
C ALA A 224 -4.68 -11.78 -35.90
N PRO A 225 -3.38 -11.44 -35.76
CA PRO A 225 -2.49 -11.26 -36.90
C PRO A 225 -2.49 -12.46 -37.84
N GLU A 226 -2.50 -13.68 -37.30
CA GLU A 226 -2.48 -14.86 -38.15
C GLU A 226 -3.78 -15.02 -38.95
N GLN A 227 -4.97 -14.72 -38.40
CA GLN A 227 -6.23 -14.75 -39.16
C GLN A 227 -6.18 -13.82 -40.38
N ASN A 228 -5.42 -12.73 -40.28
CA ASN A 228 -5.18 -11.75 -41.34
C ASN A 228 -3.92 -12.05 -42.17
N GLY A 229 -3.33 -13.23 -41.98
CA GLY A 229 -2.17 -13.69 -42.73
C GLY A 229 -0.84 -13.02 -42.36
N LEU A 230 -0.78 -12.38 -41.20
CA LEU A 230 0.40 -11.76 -40.60
C LEU A 230 1.01 -12.67 -39.53
N ARG A 231 2.18 -12.29 -39.01
CA ARG A 231 2.87 -13.02 -37.93
C ARG A 231 2.91 -12.16 -36.67
N THR A 232 2.51 -12.76 -35.56
CA THR A 232 2.68 -12.14 -34.23
C THR A 232 4.18 -12.04 -33.90
N PRO A 233 4.69 -10.84 -33.57
CA PRO A 233 6.10 -10.67 -33.19
C PRO A 233 6.39 -11.28 -31.81
N ASP A 234 7.64 -11.67 -31.61
CA ASP A 234 8.10 -12.18 -30.30
C ASP A 234 8.08 -11.06 -29.26
N LEU A 235 7.78 -11.40 -28.00
CA LEU A 235 7.73 -10.42 -26.92
C LEU A 235 9.12 -9.91 -26.55
N LYS A 236 9.31 -8.60 -26.66
CA LYS A 236 10.57 -7.94 -26.30
C LYS A 236 10.84 -8.06 -24.79
N GLY A 237 12.05 -8.49 -24.43
CA GLY A 237 12.51 -8.59 -23.04
C GLY A 237 12.12 -9.89 -22.33
N LEU A 238 11.55 -10.88 -23.04
CA LEU A 238 11.38 -12.24 -22.52
C LEU A 238 12.51 -13.15 -23.01
N GLY A 239 12.92 -14.10 -22.16
CA GLY A 239 13.85 -15.16 -22.54
C GLY A 239 13.25 -16.15 -23.54
N LYS A 240 14.09 -16.91 -24.23
CA LYS A 240 13.66 -17.92 -25.23
C LYS A 240 12.71 -18.97 -24.63
N GLU A 241 12.89 -19.33 -23.36
CA GLU A 241 12.04 -20.31 -22.67
C GLU A 241 10.62 -19.78 -22.43
N ALA A 242 10.50 -18.53 -21.99
CA ALA A 242 9.21 -17.86 -21.82
C ALA A 242 8.45 -17.79 -23.16
N GLN A 243 9.14 -17.44 -24.26
CA GLN A 243 8.53 -17.43 -25.59
C GLN A 243 8.07 -18.83 -26.02
N ARG A 244 8.88 -19.87 -25.82
CA ARG A 244 8.49 -21.27 -26.08
C ARG A 244 7.25 -21.69 -25.29
N GLN A 245 7.10 -21.20 -24.06
CA GLN A 245 5.93 -21.50 -23.23
C GLN A 245 4.66 -20.85 -23.79
N ILE A 246 4.75 -19.61 -24.29
CA ILE A 246 3.65 -18.93 -24.99
C ILE A 246 3.28 -19.71 -26.26
N ASP A 247 4.27 -20.05 -27.09
CA ASP A 247 4.06 -20.79 -28.33
C ASP A 247 3.41 -22.15 -28.07
N ARG A 248 3.85 -22.87 -27.03
CA ARG A 248 3.28 -24.16 -26.61
C ARG A 248 1.81 -24.01 -26.20
N ARG A 249 1.48 -22.99 -25.41
CA ARG A 249 0.10 -22.75 -24.92
C ARG A 249 -0.84 -22.24 -26.01
N THR A 250 -0.30 -21.51 -26.98
CA THR A 250 -1.06 -20.93 -28.10
C THR A 250 -0.99 -21.79 -29.37
N ARG A 251 -0.41 -23.00 -29.30
CA ARG A 251 -0.22 -23.89 -30.45
C ARG A 251 -1.51 -24.22 -31.21
N LYS A 252 -2.66 -24.24 -30.52
CA LYS A 252 -4.00 -24.41 -31.14
C LYS A 252 -4.31 -23.37 -32.23
N TYR A 253 -3.64 -22.23 -32.19
CA TYR A 253 -3.80 -21.11 -33.11
C TYR A 253 -2.69 -21.03 -34.17
N SER A 254 -1.76 -21.98 -34.17
CA SER A 254 -0.67 -21.99 -35.14
C SER A 254 -1.20 -22.25 -36.55
N GLN A 255 -0.89 -21.38 -37.50
CA GLN A 255 -1.16 -21.66 -38.90
C GLN A 255 -0.27 -22.79 -39.42
N PRO A 256 -0.78 -23.63 -40.34
CA PRO A 256 0.06 -24.54 -41.08
C PRO A 256 1.15 -23.74 -41.80
N ALA A 257 2.35 -24.31 -41.89
CA ALA A 257 3.46 -23.67 -42.58
C ALA A 257 3.02 -23.28 -43.99
N ARG A 258 3.14 -21.99 -44.33
CA ARG A 258 2.87 -21.55 -45.69
C ARG A 258 3.83 -22.28 -46.64
N PRO A 259 3.32 -22.88 -47.73
CA PRO A 259 4.16 -23.43 -48.78
C PRO A 259 5.13 -22.34 -49.23
N SER A 260 6.42 -22.64 -49.17
CA SER A 260 7.48 -21.74 -49.55
C SER A 260 8.20 -22.44 -50.67
N ILE A 261 8.06 -21.94 -51.90
CA ILE A 261 8.61 -22.55 -53.12
C ILE A 261 10.05 -23.00 -52.93
N GLY A 262 10.92 -22.18 -52.31
CA GLY A 262 12.32 -22.54 -52.06
C GLY A 262 12.55 -23.63 -51.01
N ARG A 263 11.67 -23.75 -50.00
CA ARG A 263 11.72 -24.84 -49.00
C ARG A 263 11.15 -26.12 -49.58
N ASP A 264 10.04 -26.01 -50.30
CA ASP A 264 9.37 -27.15 -50.92
C ASP A 264 10.23 -27.74 -52.04
N MET A 265 10.87 -26.90 -52.88
CA MET A 265 11.89 -27.35 -53.84
C MET A 265 13.10 -28.00 -53.17
N LYS A 266 13.55 -27.50 -52.01
CA LYS A 266 14.67 -28.10 -51.28
C LYS A 266 14.31 -29.44 -50.66
N VAL A 267 13.08 -29.59 -50.17
CA VAL A 267 12.56 -30.87 -49.70
C VAL A 267 12.50 -31.85 -50.87
N ILE A 268 11.90 -31.44 -51.99
CA ILE A 268 11.80 -32.24 -53.22
C ILE A 268 13.19 -32.62 -53.76
N SER A 269 14.16 -31.70 -53.78
CA SER A 269 15.52 -31.97 -54.26
C SER A 269 16.31 -32.90 -53.34
N ASN A 270 15.96 -32.95 -52.06
CA ASN A 270 16.56 -33.85 -51.08
C ASN A 270 15.86 -35.22 -51.01
N VAL A 271 14.76 -35.42 -51.76
CA VAL A 271 14.15 -36.74 -51.89
C VAL A 271 15.00 -37.57 -52.85
N THR A 272 15.81 -38.47 -52.30
CA THR A 272 16.56 -39.47 -53.06
C THR A 272 15.69 -40.71 -53.36
N TRP A 273 16.08 -41.51 -54.35
CA TRP A 273 15.33 -42.71 -54.79
C TRP A 273 15.00 -43.66 -53.61
N ASP A 274 15.92 -43.84 -52.67
CA ASP A 274 15.75 -44.65 -51.44
C ASP A 274 14.54 -44.25 -50.58
N SER A 275 14.07 -43.01 -50.70
CA SER A 275 12.89 -42.50 -49.99
C SER A 275 11.56 -43.10 -50.50
N PHE A 276 11.58 -43.65 -51.71
CA PHE A 276 10.45 -44.28 -52.38
C PHE A 276 10.48 -45.81 -52.31
N GLU A 277 11.54 -46.41 -51.74
CA GLU A 277 11.51 -47.82 -51.42
C GLU A 277 10.44 -48.08 -50.35
N LYS A 278 9.49 -48.97 -50.66
CA LYS A 278 8.53 -49.46 -49.69
C LYS A 278 9.30 -49.96 -48.48
N LYS A 279 9.12 -49.32 -47.31
CA LYS A 279 9.44 -49.98 -46.05
C LYS A 279 8.65 -51.28 -45.99
N GLU A 280 9.29 -52.40 -46.30
CA GLU A 280 8.78 -53.70 -45.95
C GLU A 280 8.62 -53.72 -44.44
N VAL A 281 7.38 -53.59 -43.98
CA VAL A 281 7.04 -53.85 -42.59
C VAL A 281 7.26 -55.34 -42.39
N SER A 282 8.35 -55.69 -41.70
CA SER A 282 8.62 -57.07 -41.31
C SER A 282 7.46 -57.58 -40.43
N ILE A 283 6.61 -58.42 -41.01
CA ILE A 283 5.46 -59.08 -40.36
C ILE A 283 5.92 -60.00 -39.20
N ARG A 284 7.22 -60.27 -39.04
CA ARG A 284 7.75 -61.14 -37.97
C ARG A 284 7.85 -60.49 -36.58
N LYS A 285 7.51 -59.21 -36.41
CA LYS A 285 7.58 -58.51 -35.10
C LYS A 285 6.22 -58.20 -34.45
N VAL A 286 5.14 -58.82 -34.90
CA VAL A 286 3.78 -58.66 -34.31
C VAL A 286 3.33 -59.88 -33.50
N VAL A 287 4.06 -61.00 -33.51
CA VAL A 287 3.76 -62.14 -32.62
C VAL A 287 4.67 -62.09 -31.40
N GLY A 288 4.27 -61.32 -30.38
CA GLY A 288 5.03 -61.22 -29.13
C GLY A 288 4.54 -60.14 -28.17
N LYS A 289 3.22 -60.08 -27.94
CA LYS A 289 2.54 -59.61 -26.72
C LYS A 289 1.04 -59.44 -27.02
N LEU A 290 0.36 -60.58 -27.08
CA LEU A 290 -0.96 -60.73 -26.49
C LEU A 290 -0.74 -61.09 -25.02
#